data_AF-U3TG41-F1
#
_entry.id   AF-U3TG41-F1
#
_cell.length_a   1.000
_cell.length_b   1.000
_cell.length_c   1.000
_cell.angle_alpha   90.00
_cell.angle_beta   90.00
_cell.angle_gamma   90.00
#
_symmetry.space_group_name_H-M   'P 1'
#
loop_
_entity.id
_entity.type
_entity.pdbx_description
1 polymer ?
#
loop_
_entity_poly.entity_id
_entity_poly.type
_entity_poly.pdbx_seq_one_letter_code
_entity_poly.pdbx_strand_id
1 'polypeptide(L)'
;MPARIVGKPEYLPDPVWEAVVRLHGAVDPETGHLICHHYPIALQLVETSEGAVPAVMVGDCILVVVGSTYVSRLLTEARESRLEELGADQARVGGVRVPAEAIAHVLSSLRDWRAQARFYTITLERGEHSEDAVIAVFTGGGEEWAAVLTECGRGGEERKSDTFYL
;
A
#
# COMPACT_ATOMS: atom_id res chain seq x y z
N MET A 1 -9.00 -18.11 10.36
CA MET A 1 -8.00 -17.22 10.97
C MET A 1 -7.08 -16.78 9.85
N PRO A 2 -6.89 -15.47 9.59
CA PRO A 2 -5.91 -15.03 8.60
C PRO A 2 -4.52 -15.50 9.05
N ALA A 3 -3.70 -15.94 8.09
CA ALA A 3 -2.34 -16.36 8.37
C ALA A 3 -1.53 -15.14 8.84
N ARG A 4 -1.17 -15.11 10.13
CA ARG A 4 -0.22 -14.11 10.65
C ARG A 4 1.15 -14.46 10.07
N ILE A 5 1.75 -13.54 9.34
CA ILE A 5 3.11 -13.71 8.82
C ILE A 5 4.08 -13.63 10.02
N VAL A 6 4.77 -14.73 10.31
CA VAL A 6 5.85 -14.79 11.31
C VAL A 6 7.18 -14.76 10.54
N GLY A 7 7.68 -13.55 10.25
CA GLY A 7 8.94 -13.32 9.53
C GLY A 7 8.77 -12.66 8.16
N LYS A 8 9.88 -12.42 7.45
CA LYS A 8 9.86 -11.86 6.09
C LYS A 8 9.42 -12.93 5.09
N PRO A 9 8.40 -12.70 4.24
CA PRO A 9 8.11 -13.57 3.10
C PRO A 9 9.31 -13.66 2.14
N GLU A 10 9.68 -14.86 1.70
CA GLU A 10 10.87 -15.08 0.85
C GLU A 10 10.83 -14.29 -0.47
N TYR A 11 9.63 -14.01 -0.99
CA TYR A 11 9.44 -13.26 -2.23
C TYR A 11 9.60 -11.74 -2.07
N LEU A 12 9.63 -11.22 -0.83
CA LEU A 12 9.81 -9.79 -0.59
C LEU A 12 11.31 -9.46 -0.48
N PRO A 13 11.83 -8.54 -1.32
CA PRO A 13 13.17 -7.99 -1.18
C PRO A 13 13.34 -7.32 0.18
N ASP A 14 14.55 -7.41 0.76
CA ASP A 14 14.85 -6.78 2.05
C ASP A 14 14.49 -5.29 2.10
N PRO A 15 14.79 -4.47 1.06
CA PRO A 15 14.43 -3.05 1.11
C PRO A 15 12.93 -2.80 1.14
N VAL A 16 12.11 -3.68 0.52
CA VAL A 16 10.64 -3.56 0.57
C VAL A 16 10.13 -3.99 1.93
N TRP A 17 10.67 -5.09 2.46
CA TRP A 17 10.31 -5.54 3.78
C TRP A 17 10.67 -4.53 4.87
N GLU A 18 11.84 -3.89 4.78
CA GLU A 18 12.21 -2.80 5.68
C GLU A 18 11.24 -1.62 5.57
N ALA A 19 10.82 -1.25 4.37
CA ALA A 19 9.80 -0.21 4.18
C ALA A 19 8.46 -0.60 4.82
N VAL A 20 8.02 -1.87 4.64
CA VAL A 20 6.81 -2.43 5.26
C VAL A 20 6.91 -2.46 6.78
N VAL A 21 8.04 -2.88 7.34
CA VAL A 21 8.26 -2.91 8.79
C VAL A 21 8.37 -1.50 9.36
N ARG A 22 8.88 -0.51 8.62
CA ARG A 22 8.85 0.89 9.07
C ARG A 22 7.45 1.45 9.18
N LEU A 23 6.46 0.89 8.47
CA LEU A 23 5.05 1.21 8.70
C LEU A 23 4.62 0.82 10.13
N HIS A 24 5.30 -0.12 10.80
CA HIS A 24 4.99 -0.51 12.19
C HIS A 24 5.54 0.43 13.26
N GLY A 25 6.48 1.32 12.95
CA GLY A 25 7.20 2.10 13.95
C GLY A 25 7.32 3.55 13.55
N ALA A 26 6.61 4.43 14.26
CA ALA A 26 6.79 5.87 14.16
C ALA A 26 7.43 6.40 15.46
N VAL A 27 8.26 7.42 15.36
CA VAL A 27 8.71 8.16 16.56
C VAL A 27 7.68 9.25 16.82
N ASP A 28 7.11 9.26 18.02
CA ASP A 28 6.26 10.35 18.50
C ASP A 28 7.07 11.65 18.49
N PRO A 29 6.71 12.66 17.69
CA PRO A 29 7.47 13.90 17.65
C PRO A 29 7.32 14.73 18.93
N GLU A 30 6.25 14.54 19.71
CA GLU A 30 6.01 15.25 20.97
C GLU A 30 6.75 14.59 22.14
N THR A 31 6.80 13.25 22.17
CA THR A 31 7.36 12.51 23.32
C THR A 31 8.74 11.90 23.06
N GLY A 32 9.17 11.80 21.80
CA GLY A 32 10.44 11.15 21.42
C GLY A 32 10.44 9.64 21.61
N HIS A 33 9.31 9.04 21.99
CA HIS A 33 9.18 7.59 22.13
C HIS A 33 8.91 6.92 20.79
N LEU A 34 9.41 5.69 20.64
CA LEU A 34 8.99 4.80 19.56
C LEU A 34 7.55 4.36 19.85
N ILE A 35 6.62 4.83 19.03
CA ILE A 35 5.26 4.30 18.96
C ILE A 35 5.28 3.14 17.97
N CYS A 36 5.05 1.94 18.49
CA CYS A 36 4.77 0.78 17.65
C CYS A 36 3.29 0.82 17.24
N HIS A 37 3.04 1.25 16.01
CA HIS A 37 1.75 1.02 15.37
C HIS A 37 1.71 -0.46 14.97
N HIS A 38 1.04 -1.29 15.78
CA HIS A 38 0.83 -2.70 15.44
C HIS A 38 -0.21 -2.81 14.32
N TYR A 39 0.18 -2.44 13.11
CA TYR A 39 -0.64 -2.65 11.93
C TYR A 39 -0.64 -4.15 11.59
N PRO A 40 -1.79 -4.84 11.54
CA PRO A 40 -1.81 -6.23 11.11
C PRO A 40 -1.16 -6.39 9.73
N ILE A 41 -0.26 -7.36 9.58
CA ILE A 41 0.28 -7.77 8.28
C ILE A 41 -0.42 -9.04 7.83
N ALA A 42 -0.99 -9.03 6.63
CA ALA A 42 -1.59 -10.20 6.02
C ALA A 42 -1.16 -10.34 4.56
N LEU A 43 -1.13 -11.57 4.05
CA LEU A 43 -1.06 -11.82 2.62
C LEU A 43 -2.46 -11.68 2.02
N GLN A 44 -2.54 -11.01 0.88
CA GLN A 44 -3.75 -10.85 0.09
C GLN A 44 -3.49 -11.18 -1.38
N LEU A 45 -4.54 -11.56 -2.07
CA LEU A 45 -4.56 -11.70 -3.52
C LEU A 45 -5.48 -10.62 -4.09
N VAL A 46 -4.94 -9.89 -5.07
CA VAL A 46 -5.69 -8.98 -5.93
C VAL A 46 -5.88 -9.68 -7.26
N GLU A 47 -7.12 -10.06 -7.57
CA GLU A 47 -7.46 -10.67 -8.85
C GLU A 47 -7.56 -9.59 -9.92
N THR A 48 -6.82 -9.79 -11.01
CA THR A 48 -6.81 -8.90 -12.17
C THR A 48 -7.23 -9.68 -13.41
N SER A 49 -7.61 -9.00 -14.49
CA SER A 49 -7.86 -9.59 -15.81
C SER A 49 -6.67 -10.37 -16.37
N GLU A 50 -5.43 -10.06 -15.94
CA GLU A 50 -4.20 -10.77 -16.32
C GLU A 50 -3.75 -11.84 -15.28
N GLY A 51 -4.57 -12.09 -14.26
CA GLY A 51 -4.38 -13.08 -13.22
C GLY A 51 -4.04 -12.49 -11.84
N ALA A 52 -3.95 -13.38 -10.84
CA ALA A 52 -3.74 -12.97 -9.46
C ALA A 52 -2.40 -12.25 -9.22
N VAL A 53 -2.46 -11.19 -8.42
CA VAL A 53 -1.35 -10.37 -7.94
C VAL A 53 -1.23 -10.55 -6.42
N PRO A 54 -0.12 -11.12 -5.91
CA PRO A 54 0.10 -11.21 -4.48
C PRO A 54 0.44 -9.83 -3.92
N ALA A 55 -0.22 -9.49 -2.81
CA ALA A 55 -0.01 -8.25 -2.08
C ALA A 55 0.18 -8.51 -0.59
N VAL A 56 0.95 -7.65 0.06
CA VAL A 56 1.07 -7.60 1.51
C VAL A 56 0.18 -6.48 2.01
N MET A 57 -0.88 -6.83 2.72
CA MET A 57 -1.71 -5.87 3.43
C MET A 57 -0.98 -5.43 4.69
N VAL A 58 -0.86 -4.12 4.87
CA VAL A 58 -0.32 -3.48 6.06
C VAL A 58 -1.40 -2.60 6.66
N GLY A 59 -1.84 -2.97 7.86
CA GLY A 59 -2.99 -2.31 8.49
C GLY A 59 -4.25 -2.72 7.73
N ASP A 60 -5.04 -1.71 7.35
CA ASP A 60 -6.31 -1.95 6.67
C ASP A 60 -6.50 -1.12 5.40
N CYS A 61 -5.50 -0.30 5.04
CA CYS A 61 -5.56 0.65 3.93
C CYS A 61 -4.32 0.70 3.02
N ILE A 62 -3.32 -0.15 3.25
CA ILE A 62 -2.12 -0.22 2.41
C ILE A 62 -1.93 -1.65 1.93
N LEU A 63 -1.87 -1.86 0.61
CA LEU A 63 -1.46 -3.10 -0.02
C LEU A 63 -0.12 -2.87 -0.73
N VAL A 64 0.88 -3.69 -0.45
CA VAL A 64 2.21 -3.61 -1.08
C VAL A 64 2.37 -4.75 -2.08
N VAL A 65 2.60 -4.39 -3.33
CA VAL A 65 2.85 -5.31 -4.44
C VAL A 65 4.31 -5.17 -4.87
N VAL A 66 5.00 -6.28 -5.09
CA VAL A 66 6.41 -6.27 -5.47
C VAL A 66 6.67 -7.15 -6.68
N GLY A 67 7.48 -6.65 -7.61
CA GLY A 67 7.89 -7.33 -8.83
C GLY A 67 7.24 -6.69 -10.05
N SER A 68 8.06 -6.40 -11.07
CA SER A 68 7.63 -5.69 -12.28
C SER A 68 6.45 -6.38 -12.99
N THR A 69 6.44 -7.71 -13.06
CA THR A 69 5.33 -8.48 -13.63
C THR A 69 4.02 -8.26 -12.88
N TYR A 70 4.04 -8.16 -11.56
CA TYR A 70 2.83 -8.00 -10.77
C TYR A 70 2.36 -6.54 -10.76
N VAL A 71 3.31 -5.60 -10.70
CA VAL A 71 3.02 -4.17 -10.85
C VAL A 71 2.43 -3.91 -12.23
N SER A 72 2.98 -4.47 -13.30
CA SER A 72 2.43 -4.29 -14.65
C SER A 72 0.99 -4.80 -14.77
N ARG A 73 0.68 -5.96 -14.18
CA ARG A 73 -0.69 -6.50 -14.14
C ARG A 73 -1.65 -5.60 -13.38
N LEU A 74 -1.21 -5.03 -12.26
CA LEU A 74 -2.02 -4.06 -11.52
C LEU A 74 -2.29 -2.80 -12.34
N LEU A 75 -1.32 -2.38 -13.16
CA LEU A 75 -1.40 -1.16 -13.95
C LEU A 75 -2.23 -1.28 -15.24
N THR A 76 -2.59 -2.49 -15.69
CA THR A 76 -3.44 -2.65 -16.89
C THR A 76 -4.85 -2.09 -16.69
N GLU A 77 -5.32 -2.07 -15.45
CA GLU A 77 -6.65 -1.60 -15.05
C GLU A 77 -6.61 -0.21 -14.39
N ALA A 78 -5.41 0.31 -14.18
CA ALA A 78 -5.18 1.59 -13.53
C ALA A 78 -5.12 2.75 -14.52
N ARG A 79 -5.52 3.94 -14.08
CA ARG A 79 -5.39 5.19 -14.83
C ARG A 79 -4.28 6.04 -14.24
N GLU A 80 -3.33 6.48 -15.07
CA GLU A 80 -2.28 7.41 -14.63
C GLU A 80 -2.89 8.72 -14.12
N SER A 81 -2.42 9.14 -12.95
CA SER A 81 -2.95 10.24 -12.17
C SER A 81 -1.80 11.04 -11.54
N ARG A 82 -2.14 12.16 -10.88
CA ARG A 82 -1.14 13.03 -10.22
C ARG A 82 -1.61 13.36 -8.82
N LEU A 83 -0.64 13.57 -7.92
CA LEU A 83 -0.90 14.16 -6.61
C LEU A 83 -1.35 15.62 -6.81
N GLU A 84 -2.58 15.89 -6.44
CA GLU A 84 -3.22 17.21 -6.58
C GLU A 84 -3.06 18.03 -5.30
N GLU A 85 -3.27 17.40 -4.14
CA GLU A 85 -3.29 18.06 -2.85
C GLU A 85 -2.76 17.12 -1.75
N LEU A 86 -1.99 17.68 -0.81
CA LEU A 86 -1.58 17.00 0.42
C LEU A 86 -1.93 17.91 1.60
N GLY A 87 -3.03 17.60 2.27
CA GLY A 87 -3.48 18.29 3.48
C GLY A 87 -2.98 17.61 4.76
N ALA A 88 -3.46 18.09 5.91
CA ALA A 88 -3.11 17.54 7.22
C ALA A 88 -3.70 16.14 7.43
N ASP A 89 -4.96 15.91 7.04
CA ASP A 89 -5.67 14.64 7.29
C ASP A 89 -5.82 13.78 6.04
N GLN A 90 -5.85 14.41 4.85
CA GLN A 90 -6.18 13.75 3.59
C GLN A 90 -5.28 14.26 2.47
N ALA A 91 -5.01 13.38 1.51
CA ALA A 91 -4.37 13.69 0.25
C ALA A 91 -5.34 13.39 -0.90
N ARG A 92 -5.17 14.07 -2.03
CA ARG A 92 -5.97 13.87 -3.24
C ARG A 92 -5.09 13.50 -4.42
N VAL A 93 -5.40 12.39 -5.08
CA VAL A 93 -4.71 11.91 -6.27
C VAL A 93 -5.74 11.55 -7.34
N GLY A 94 -5.73 12.27 -8.46
CA GLY A 94 -6.69 12.03 -9.55
C GLY A 94 -8.15 12.06 -9.11
N GLY A 95 -8.51 12.97 -8.19
CA GLY A 95 -9.83 13.03 -7.57
C GLY A 95 -10.10 12.06 -6.40
N VAL A 96 -9.29 11.00 -6.24
CA VAL A 96 -9.44 10.00 -5.16
C VAL A 96 -8.84 10.55 -3.86
N ARG A 97 -9.52 10.35 -2.74
CA ARG A 97 -9.08 10.77 -1.41
C ARG A 97 -8.48 9.60 -0.66
N VAL A 98 -7.33 9.82 -0.05
CA VAL A 98 -6.67 8.85 0.80
C VAL A 98 -6.10 9.55 2.04
N PRO A 99 -5.92 8.84 3.17
CA PRO A 99 -5.34 9.41 4.37
C PRO A 99 -3.97 10.02 4.10
N ALA A 100 -3.75 11.24 4.59
CA ALA A 100 -2.46 11.93 4.42
C ALA A 100 -1.31 11.16 5.06
N GLU A 101 -1.57 10.49 6.19
CA GLU A 101 -0.63 9.59 6.86
C GLU A 101 -0.16 8.47 5.93
N ALA A 102 -1.09 7.75 5.27
CA ALA A 102 -0.77 6.65 4.36
C ALA A 102 0.10 7.11 3.18
N ILE A 103 -0.26 8.25 2.55
CA ILE A 103 0.56 8.83 1.48
C ILE A 103 1.92 9.31 2.00
N ALA A 104 1.97 9.98 3.16
CA ALA A 104 3.21 10.49 3.74
C ALA A 104 4.18 9.34 4.05
N HIS A 105 3.68 8.22 4.56
CA HIS A 105 4.48 7.03 4.80
C HIS A 105 5.09 6.48 3.51
N VAL A 106 4.26 6.27 2.49
CA VAL A 106 4.69 5.78 1.18
C VAL A 106 5.73 6.73 0.55
N LEU A 107 5.50 8.04 0.64
CA LEU A 107 6.43 9.05 0.16
C LEU A 107 7.73 9.09 0.97
N SER A 108 7.70 8.84 2.28
CA SER A 108 8.91 8.79 3.10
C SER A 108 9.86 7.69 2.65
N SER A 109 9.32 6.58 2.11
CA SER A 109 10.09 5.50 1.52
C SER A 109 10.84 5.93 0.24
N LEU A 110 10.40 6.97 -0.48
CA LEU A 110 11.09 7.45 -1.70
C LEU A 110 12.57 7.76 -1.47
N ARG A 111 12.90 8.31 -0.30
CA ARG A 111 14.26 8.70 0.05
C ARG A 111 15.21 7.50 0.06
N ASP A 112 14.73 6.37 0.56
CA ASP A 112 15.53 5.16 0.70
C ASP A 112 15.74 4.47 -0.66
N TRP A 113 14.78 4.63 -1.57
CA TRP A 113 14.78 4.00 -2.89
C TRP A 113 15.42 4.83 -4.00
N ARG A 114 15.74 6.11 -3.74
CA ARG A 114 16.19 7.09 -4.76
C ARG A 114 15.29 7.06 -6.01
N ALA A 115 14.02 6.75 -5.82
CA ALA A 115 13.04 6.53 -6.87
C ALA A 115 12.15 7.77 -7.03
N GLN A 116 11.50 7.86 -8.18
CA GLN A 116 10.35 8.73 -8.34
C GLN A 116 9.08 7.90 -8.19
N ALA A 117 8.09 8.41 -7.44
CA ALA A 117 6.76 7.81 -7.42
C ALA A 117 5.96 8.29 -8.62
N ARG A 118 5.35 7.35 -9.34
CA ARG A 118 4.25 7.63 -10.28
C ARG A 118 2.94 7.24 -9.64
N PHE A 119 1.91 8.04 -9.85
CA PHE A 119 0.61 7.81 -9.26
C PHE A 119 -0.39 7.32 -10.31
N TYR A 120 -1.24 6.40 -9.88
CA TYR A 120 -2.37 5.92 -10.64
C TYR A 120 -3.59 5.84 -9.72
N THR A 121 -4.77 5.77 -10.32
CA THR A 121 -6.04 5.54 -9.64
C THR A 121 -6.67 4.27 -10.20
N ILE A 122 -7.26 3.47 -9.33
CA ILE A 122 -7.93 2.22 -9.68
C ILE A 122 -9.19 2.06 -8.83
N THR A 123 -10.16 1.27 -9.30
CA THR A 123 -11.30 0.87 -8.47
C THR A 123 -11.06 -0.56 -8.01
N LEU A 124 -11.22 -0.80 -6.72
CA LEU A 124 -11.15 -2.13 -6.11
C LEU A 124 -12.57 -2.60 -5.80
N GLU A 125 -12.90 -3.81 -6.20
CA GLU A 125 -14.16 -4.46 -5.87
C GLU A 125 -13.98 -5.51 -4.77
N ARG A 126 -14.90 -5.52 -3.81
CA ARG A 126 -14.96 -6.48 -2.69
C ARG A 126 -16.41 -6.87 -2.40
N GLY A 127 -16.85 -7.99 -2.96
CA GLY A 127 -18.23 -8.44 -2.83
C GLY A 127 -19.19 -7.45 -3.47
N GLU A 128 -20.09 -6.83 -2.68
CA GLU A 128 -21.03 -5.80 -3.16
C GLU A 128 -20.51 -4.37 -2.99
N HIS A 129 -19.26 -4.19 -2.56
CA HIS A 129 -18.66 -2.89 -2.33
C HIS A 129 -17.58 -2.61 -3.38
N SER A 130 -17.55 -1.39 -3.92
CA SER A 130 -16.44 -0.86 -4.71
C SER A 130 -15.86 0.37 -4.02
N GLU A 131 -14.54 0.48 -4.03
CA GLU A 131 -13.81 1.62 -3.49
C GLU A 131 -12.73 2.09 -4.46
N ASP A 132 -12.59 3.40 -4.62
CA ASP A 132 -11.47 3.94 -5.40
C ASP A 132 -10.19 3.94 -4.56
N ALA A 133 -9.08 3.59 -5.18
CA ALA A 133 -7.78 3.45 -4.57
C ALA A 133 -6.71 4.20 -5.37
N VAL A 134 -5.63 4.56 -4.68
CA VAL A 134 -4.46 5.22 -5.26
C VAL A 134 -3.30 4.24 -5.31
N ILE A 135 -2.67 4.09 -6.47
CA ILE A 135 -1.45 3.29 -6.62
C ILE A 135 -0.26 4.25 -6.72
N ALA A 136 0.71 4.11 -5.81
CA ALA A 136 2.01 4.75 -5.91
C ALA A 136 3.05 3.73 -6.36
N VAL A 137 3.61 3.89 -7.56
CA VAL A 137 4.58 2.98 -8.16
C VAL A 137 5.99 3.56 -8.04
N PHE A 138 6.92 2.72 -7.61
CA PHE A 138 8.31 3.05 -7.36
C PHE A 138 9.21 2.25 -8.29
N THR A 139 9.93 2.95 -9.16
CA THR A 139 10.93 2.35 -10.04
C THR A 139 12.33 2.76 -9.59
N GLY A 140 13.12 1.82 -9.04
CA GLY A 140 14.50 2.11 -8.60
C GLY A 140 15.25 0.87 -8.10
N GLY A 141 16.57 0.81 -8.32
CA GLY A 141 17.43 -0.22 -7.72
C GLY A 141 17.37 -1.63 -8.34
N GLY A 142 16.70 -1.80 -9.49
CA GLY A 142 16.59 -3.10 -10.18
C GLY A 142 15.28 -3.85 -9.91
N GLU A 143 14.43 -3.32 -9.04
CA GLU A 143 13.12 -3.87 -8.72
C GLU A 143 12.04 -2.77 -8.77
N GLU A 144 10.80 -3.19 -9.01
CA GLU A 144 9.63 -2.33 -9.06
C GLU A 144 8.64 -2.79 -8.00
N TRP A 145 8.09 -1.85 -7.25
CA TRP A 145 7.05 -2.12 -6.26
C TRP A 145 5.99 -1.02 -6.29
N ALA A 146 4.80 -1.35 -5.80
CA ALA A 146 3.68 -0.45 -5.73
C ALA A 146 3.00 -0.52 -4.37
N ALA A 147 2.56 0.64 -3.87
CA ALA A 147 1.63 0.74 -2.75
C ALA A 147 0.25 1.10 -3.28
N VAL A 148 -0.76 0.27 -3.01
CA VAL A 148 -2.18 0.57 -3.23
C VAL A 148 -2.76 1.09 -1.93
N LEU A 149 -3.36 2.27 -1.99
CA LEU A 149 -3.84 3.05 -0.85
C LEU A 149 -5.34 3.23 -0.95
N THR A 150 -6.06 2.81 0.09
CA THR A 150 -7.51 2.99 0.22
C THR A 150 -7.82 3.87 1.43
N GLU A 151 -9.11 4.13 1.69
CA GLU A 151 -9.51 4.76 2.95
C GLU A 151 -9.28 3.80 4.14
N CYS A 152 -8.55 4.25 5.17
CA CYS A 152 -8.41 3.49 6.40
C CYS A 152 -9.75 3.45 7.15
N GLY A 153 -10.17 2.25 7.53
CA GLY A 153 -11.35 2.02 8.34
C GLY A 153 -11.08 2.54 9.76
N ARG A 154 -12.04 3.30 10.29
CA ARG A 154 -11.98 3.72 11.70
C ARG A 154 -12.32 2.53 12.59
N GLY A 155 -11.29 1.92 13.17
CA GLY A 155 -11.42 0.88 14.18
C GLY A 155 -10.56 -0.32 13.81
N GLY A 156 -9.57 -0.64 14.64
CA GLY A 156 -8.63 -1.76 14.48
C GLY A 156 -9.28 -3.15 14.59
N GLU A 157 -10.45 -3.34 13.99
CA GLU A 157 -10.98 -4.67 13.73
C GLU A 157 -10.10 -5.34 12.66
N GLU A 158 -9.57 -6.52 12.99
CA GLU A 158 -8.85 -7.37 12.04
C GLU A 158 -9.76 -7.61 10.81
N ARG A 159 -9.46 -6.94 9.69
CA ARG A 159 -10.10 -7.23 8.41
C ARG A 159 -9.77 -8.68 8.04
N LYS A 160 -10.79 -9.48 7.75
CA LYS A 160 -10.61 -10.85 7.25
C LYS A 160 -9.82 -10.80 5.94
N SER A 161 -9.11 -11.89 5.65
CA SER A 161 -8.45 -12.09 4.37
C SER A 161 -9.52 -12.23 3.28
N ASP A 162 -9.97 -11.10 2.77
CA ASP A 162 -10.90 -10.99 1.66
C ASP A 162 -10.10 -10.74 0.37
N THR A 163 -10.47 -11.41 -0.71
CA THR A 163 -9.90 -11.21 -2.05
C THR A 163 -10.40 -9.90 -2.63
N PHE A 164 -9.48 -9.11 -3.18
CA PHE A 164 -9.83 -7.90 -3.95
C PHE A 164 -9.92 -8.26 -5.43
N TYR A 165 -10.84 -7.61 -6.14
CA TYR A 165 -10.98 -7.70 -7.59
C TYR A 165 -10.76 -6.32 -8.21
N LEU A 166 -10.27 -6.27 -9.44
CA LEU A 166 -10.10 -5.04 -10.24
C LEU A 166 -11.17 -4.98 -11.34
#